data_AF-A0A6C0FA24-F1
#
_entry.id   AF-A0A6C0FA24-F1
#
_cell.length_a   1.000
_cell.length_b   1.000
_cell.length_c   1.000
_cell.angle_alpha   90.00
_cell.angle_beta   90.00
_cell.angle_gamma   90.00
#
_symmetry.space_group_name_H-M   'P 1'
#
loop_
_entity.id
_entity.type
_entity.pdbx_description
1 polymer ?
#
loop_
_entity_poly.entity_id
_entity_poly.type
_entity_poly.pdbx_seq_one_letter_code
_entity_poly.pdbx_strand_id
1 'polypeptide(L)'
;MRKGKKKSSKKRHRKTHKKRHRKTHKKSQTKHVMKNLYGEPLERCQRYRDDSNGSWINGYCSETDGGVHQICMDVDQSSRNFAKDTNQPSNWSLNRVGKNHCMCLGAWSLYKERQKQGEIPETSDELHCDAISEISLSDQYTGKWNTWNGHEKPKQIVTGINSMVSQCYNNKRGKGRDYLRNNYCDFSKDKPEFHNTPTHKQLCL
;
A
#
# COMPACT_ATOMS: atom_id res chain seq x y z
N MET A 1 14.87 -99.32 -15.88
CA MET A 1 14.76 -99.42 -14.40
C MET A 1 14.57 -98.02 -13.79
N ARG A 2 13.57 -97.90 -12.90
CA ARG A 2 13.35 -96.89 -11.82
C ARG A 2 13.37 -95.37 -12.14
N LYS A 3 12.20 -94.70 -12.01
CA LYS A 3 11.74 -93.79 -10.91
C LYS A 3 12.36 -92.37 -11.02
N GLY A 4 11.67 -91.23 -10.93
CA GLY A 4 10.30 -90.85 -10.55
C GLY A 4 10.34 -89.55 -9.71
N LYS A 5 9.38 -88.62 -9.98
CA LYS A 5 8.90 -87.48 -9.12
C LYS A 5 9.90 -86.31 -8.89
N LYS A 6 9.52 -85.02 -8.75
CA LYS A 6 8.31 -84.39 -8.18
C LYS A 6 8.25 -82.88 -8.58
N LYS A 7 7.04 -82.34 -8.64
CA LYS A 7 6.65 -80.92 -8.84
C LYS A 7 7.10 -80.01 -7.68
N SER A 8 7.30 -78.70 -7.93
CA SER A 8 6.70 -77.64 -7.09
C SER A 8 6.77 -76.24 -7.73
N SER A 9 5.64 -75.54 -7.70
CA SER A 9 5.42 -74.18 -8.18
C SER A 9 5.87 -73.13 -7.17
N LYS A 10 6.21 -71.90 -7.59
CA LYS A 10 5.85 -70.66 -6.86
C LYS A 10 5.99 -69.37 -7.70
N LYS A 11 4.81 -68.83 -8.03
CA LYS A 11 4.34 -67.43 -7.95
C LYS A 11 5.19 -66.26 -8.51
N ARG A 12 4.57 -65.66 -9.54
CA ARG A 12 4.65 -64.29 -10.07
C ARG A 12 4.74 -63.18 -9.01
N HIS A 13 5.55 -62.16 -9.30
CA HIS A 13 5.22 -60.76 -9.04
C HIS A 13 5.57 -59.90 -10.27
N ARG A 14 4.53 -59.46 -10.99
CA ARG A 14 4.63 -58.58 -12.17
C ARG A 14 4.28 -57.17 -11.70
N LYS A 15 5.28 -56.28 -11.60
CA LYS A 15 5.10 -54.86 -11.27
C LYS A 15 4.42 -54.16 -12.44
N THR A 16 3.21 -53.64 -12.22
CA THR A 16 2.46 -52.83 -13.19
C THR A 16 2.83 -51.36 -13.02
N HIS A 17 3.46 -50.77 -14.05
CA HIS A 17 3.70 -49.33 -14.13
C HIS A 17 2.38 -48.60 -14.40
N LYS A 18 1.81 -47.97 -13.37
CA LYS A 18 0.67 -47.05 -13.48
C LYS A 18 1.17 -45.70 -13.99
N LYS A 19 1.07 -45.45 -15.31
CA LYS A 19 1.27 -44.11 -15.89
C LYS A 19 0.15 -43.19 -15.37
N ARG A 20 0.48 -42.30 -14.43
CA ARG A 20 -0.39 -41.21 -14.00
C ARG A 20 -0.32 -40.09 -15.05
N HIS A 21 -1.38 -39.93 -15.83
CA HIS A 21 -1.63 -38.71 -16.60
C HIS A 21 -1.79 -37.54 -15.63
N ARG A 22 -0.77 -36.69 -15.55
CA ARG A 22 -0.77 -35.44 -14.79
C ARG A 22 -1.53 -34.41 -15.62
N LYS A 23 -2.83 -34.24 -15.36
CA LYS A 23 -3.62 -33.13 -15.89
C LYS A 23 -3.01 -31.83 -15.38
N THR A 24 -2.37 -31.08 -16.26
CA THR A 24 -1.89 -29.72 -15.99
C THR A 24 -3.09 -28.79 -15.92
N HIS A 25 -3.59 -28.55 -14.71
CA HIS A 25 -4.46 -27.42 -14.46
C HIS A 25 -3.65 -26.15 -14.68
N LYS A 26 -3.78 -25.55 -15.86
CA LYS A 26 -3.31 -24.20 -16.17
C LYS A 26 -4.21 -23.24 -15.38
N LYS A 27 -3.86 -23.00 -14.11
CA LYS A 27 -4.49 -21.97 -13.28
C LYS A 27 -4.20 -20.65 -13.97
N SER A 28 -5.20 -20.09 -14.65
CA SER A 28 -5.16 -18.72 -15.16
C SER A 28 -4.96 -17.81 -13.95
N GLN A 29 -3.73 -17.37 -13.72
CA GLN A 29 -3.45 -16.31 -12.76
C GLN A 29 -4.06 -15.04 -13.34
N THR A 30 -5.26 -14.68 -12.88
CA THR A 30 -5.77 -13.33 -13.03
C THR A 30 -4.73 -12.40 -12.42
N LYS A 31 -4.03 -11.64 -13.26
CA LYS A 31 -3.11 -10.59 -12.81
C LYS A 31 -3.90 -9.66 -11.92
N HIS A 32 -3.69 -9.73 -10.61
CA HIS A 32 -4.38 -8.86 -9.65
C HIS A 32 -3.92 -7.43 -9.92
N VAL A 33 -4.77 -6.64 -10.55
CA VAL A 33 -4.50 -5.22 -10.78
C VAL A 33 -4.68 -4.51 -9.44
N MET A 34 -3.60 -3.90 -8.94
CA MET A 34 -3.67 -3.08 -7.73
C MET A 34 -4.56 -1.87 -8.02
N LYS A 35 -5.39 -1.49 -7.04
CA LYS A 35 -6.31 -0.37 -7.16
C LYS A 35 -5.83 0.83 -6.35
N ASN A 36 -6.24 2.02 -6.76
CA ASN A 36 -6.06 3.26 -6.02
C ASN A 36 -7.20 3.52 -5.02
N LEU A 37 -7.09 4.61 -4.26
CA LEU A 37 -8.09 5.09 -3.31
C LEU A 37 -9.53 5.22 -3.85
N TYR A 38 -9.69 5.30 -5.16
CA TYR A 38 -10.98 5.45 -5.85
C TYR A 38 -11.53 4.12 -6.39
N GLY A 39 -10.86 3.00 -6.13
CA GLY A 39 -11.23 1.67 -6.61
C GLY A 39 -10.91 1.44 -8.09
N GLU A 40 -10.17 2.36 -8.70
CA GLU A 40 -9.71 2.34 -10.09
C GLU A 40 -8.30 1.70 -10.17
N PRO A 41 -7.82 1.25 -11.35
CA PRO A 41 -6.45 0.78 -11.49
C PRO A 41 -5.42 1.80 -10.97
N LEU A 42 -4.44 1.33 -10.19
CA LEU A 42 -3.40 2.20 -9.62
C LEU A 42 -2.61 2.90 -10.72
N GLU A 43 -2.53 4.23 -10.66
CA GLU A 43 -1.72 5.03 -11.58
C GLU A 43 -0.25 5.11 -11.14
N ARG A 44 0.58 5.52 -12.10
CA ARG A 44 2.02 5.60 -11.89
C ARG A 44 2.36 6.88 -11.13
N CYS A 45 2.98 6.75 -9.96
CA CYS A 45 3.50 7.88 -9.22
C CYS A 45 4.70 8.54 -9.93
N GLN A 46 5.55 7.75 -10.58
CA GLN A 46 6.74 8.24 -11.28
C GLN A 46 6.38 9.15 -12.46
N ARG A 47 6.67 10.46 -12.30
CA ARG A 47 6.46 11.51 -13.31
C ARG A 47 7.38 11.35 -14.53
N TYR A 48 8.68 11.16 -14.31
CA TYR A 48 9.69 11.06 -15.37
C TYR A 48 10.23 9.63 -15.47
N ARG A 49 10.30 9.04 -16.67
CA ARG A 49 10.65 7.61 -16.86
C ARG A 49 12.10 7.27 -16.46
N ASP A 50 12.99 8.23 -16.53
CA ASP A 50 14.40 8.16 -16.17
C ASP A 50 14.67 8.44 -14.68
N ASP A 51 13.64 8.84 -13.91
CA ASP A 51 13.75 9.03 -12.47
C ASP A 51 13.74 7.68 -11.73
N SER A 52 14.81 7.33 -11.04
CA SER A 52 14.90 6.06 -10.28
C SER A 52 14.70 6.22 -8.77
N ASN A 53 14.52 7.45 -8.26
CA ASN A 53 14.76 7.77 -6.84
C ASN A 53 13.49 8.17 -6.08
N GLY A 54 12.36 7.56 -6.39
CA GLY A 54 11.06 7.90 -5.81
C GLY A 54 10.43 6.87 -4.88
N SER A 55 11.20 5.88 -4.40
CA SER A 55 10.73 4.84 -3.47
C SER A 55 9.52 4.03 -4.00
N TRP A 56 9.43 3.87 -5.31
CA TRP A 56 8.41 3.06 -5.98
C TRP A 56 8.98 1.73 -6.47
N ILE A 57 8.07 0.82 -6.82
CA ILE A 57 8.37 -0.37 -7.62
C ILE A 57 7.81 -0.13 -9.03
N ASN A 58 8.69 -0.08 -10.03
CA ASN A 58 8.31 0.16 -11.44
C ASN A 58 7.46 1.44 -11.66
N GLY A 59 7.68 2.46 -10.83
CA GLY A 59 6.97 3.73 -10.88
C GLY A 59 5.67 3.79 -10.07
N TYR A 60 5.28 2.71 -9.40
CA TYR A 60 4.07 2.64 -8.58
C TYR A 60 4.41 2.60 -7.08
N CYS A 61 3.61 3.30 -6.27
CA CYS A 61 3.69 3.20 -4.80
C CYS A 61 3.03 1.90 -4.33
N SER A 62 3.67 0.77 -4.64
CA SER A 62 3.10 -0.58 -4.50
C SER A 62 3.95 -1.51 -3.63
N GLU A 63 4.88 -0.97 -2.84
CA GLU A 63 5.74 -1.75 -1.94
C GLU A 63 4.92 -2.31 -0.77
N THR A 64 4.83 -3.62 -0.62
CA THR A 64 3.99 -4.26 0.42
C THR A 64 4.76 -4.77 1.65
N ASP A 65 6.08 -4.76 1.58
CA ASP A 65 7.05 -5.13 2.63
C ASP A 65 7.97 -3.94 2.97
N GLY A 66 8.96 -4.11 3.87
CA GLY A 66 10.18 -3.29 3.99
C GLY A 66 10.11 -1.82 4.45
N GLY A 67 9.02 -1.11 4.17
CA GLY A 67 8.88 0.34 4.35
C GLY A 67 7.54 0.88 3.84
N VAL A 68 6.78 0.06 3.09
CA VAL A 68 5.40 0.25 2.63
C VAL A 68 5.11 1.70 2.19
N HIS A 69 5.83 2.12 1.15
CA HIS A 69 5.69 3.42 0.49
C HIS A 69 4.45 3.43 -0.43
N GLN A 70 3.30 3.84 0.12
CA GLN A 70 1.98 3.78 -0.58
C GLN A 70 1.43 5.15 -0.95
N ILE A 71 1.98 6.24 -0.39
CA ILE A 71 1.44 7.58 -0.54
C ILE A 71 2.27 8.34 -1.58
N CYS A 72 1.72 8.60 -2.76
CA CYS A 72 2.38 9.40 -3.79
C CYS A 72 2.22 10.89 -3.51
N MET A 73 3.33 11.59 -3.31
CA MET A 73 3.38 13.04 -3.12
C MET A 73 4.20 13.71 -4.21
N ASP A 74 3.68 14.79 -4.79
CA ASP A 74 4.45 15.76 -5.57
C ASP A 74 5.27 16.61 -4.60
N VAL A 75 6.60 16.52 -4.70
CA VAL A 75 7.48 17.35 -3.88
C VAL A 75 7.67 18.67 -4.62
N ASP A 76 7.17 19.74 -4.04
CA ASP A 76 7.22 21.09 -4.59
C ASP A 76 8.13 22.01 -3.74
N GLN A 77 8.09 23.32 -4.03
CA GLN A 77 8.87 24.29 -3.27
C GLN A 77 8.42 24.41 -1.81
N SER A 78 7.11 24.26 -1.54
CA SER A 78 6.54 24.36 -0.19
C SER A 78 6.91 23.16 0.69
N SER A 79 7.07 21.99 0.07
CA SER A 79 7.39 20.72 0.73
C SER A 79 8.83 20.24 0.53
N ARG A 80 9.73 21.08 0.00
CA ARG A 80 11.14 20.75 -0.26
C ARG A 80 11.91 20.21 0.95
N ASN A 81 11.45 20.53 2.16
CA ASN A 81 12.06 20.10 3.43
C ASN A 81 11.36 18.90 4.06
N PHE A 82 10.39 18.26 3.40
CA PHE A 82 9.61 17.13 3.94
C PHE A 82 10.47 16.11 4.70
N ALA A 83 11.59 15.66 4.12
CA ALA A 83 12.45 14.66 4.75
C ALA A 83 13.10 15.18 6.04
N LYS A 84 13.57 16.43 6.04
CA LYS A 84 14.07 17.10 7.25
C LYS A 84 12.96 17.32 8.27
N ASP A 85 11.80 17.77 7.83
CA ASP A 85 10.61 18.05 8.64
C ASP A 85 9.98 16.78 9.21
N THR A 86 10.36 15.61 8.72
CA THR A 86 9.98 14.30 9.26
C THR A 86 11.13 13.61 10.00
N ASN A 87 12.21 14.34 10.32
CA ASN A 87 13.39 13.83 11.03
C ASN A 87 14.05 12.63 10.36
N GLN A 88 14.16 12.64 9.03
CA GLN A 88 14.90 11.61 8.30
C GLN A 88 16.41 11.92 8.29
N PRO A 89 17.28 10.90 8.17
CA PRO A 89 18.73 11.10 8.26
C PRO A 89 19.33 12.06 7.23
N SER A 90 18.67 12.21 6.07
CA SER A 90 19.06 13.15 5.03
C SER A 90 17.85 13.87 4.45
N ASN A 91 18.02 15.12 4.02
CA ASN A 91 16.95 15.91 3.40
C ASN A 91 16.79 15.57 1.91
N TRP A 92 16.50 14.31 1.59
CA TRP A 92 16.38 13.84 0.20
C TRP A 92 15.31 14.61 -0.59
N SER A 93 14.28 15.14 0.07
CA SER A 93 13.18 15.87 -0.57
C SER A 93 13.65 17.14 -1.28
N LEU A 94 14.79 17.73 -0.87
CA LEU A 94 15.33 18.91 -1.53
C LEU A 94 15.69 18.65 -3.00
N ASN A 95 16.22 17.46 -3.30
CA ASN A 95 16.59 17.06 -4.67
C ASN A 95 15.41 16.50 -5.47
N ARG A 96 14.22 16.52 -4.87
CA ARG A 96 12.99 15.99 -5.43
C ARG A 96 12.00 17.07 -5.83
N VAL A 97 12.31 18.35 -5.59
CA VAL A 97 11.44 19.46 -6.02
C VAL A 97 11.12 19.34 -7.52
N GLY A 98 9.82 19.37 -7.85
CA GLY A 98 9.27 19.16 -9.19
C GLY A 98 9.09 17.69 -9.60
N LYS A 99 9.23 16.74 -8.66
CA LYS A 99 9.13 15.30 -8.91
C LYS A 99 8.33 14.61 -7.79
N ASN A 100 7.65 13.50 -8.13
CA ASN A 100 6.81 12.74 -7.18
C ASN A 100 7.57 11.68 -6.38
N HIS A 101 7.30 11.47 -5.10
CA HIS A 101 7.93 10.45 -4.26
C HIS A 101 6.87 9.61 -3.52
N CYS A 102 7.10 8.30 -3.40
CA CYS A 102 6.27 7.41 -2.61
C CYS A 102 6.71 7.44 -1.15
N MET A 103 5.82 7.84 -0.25
CA MET A 103 6.08 7.95 1.18
C MET A 103 5.40 6.84 1.96
N CYS A 104 5.97 6.50 3.10
CA CYS A 104 5.28 5.71 4.11
C CYS A 104 4.25 6.58 4.86
N LEU A 105 3.25 5.92 5.43
CA LEU A 105 2.22 6.59 6.22
C LEU A 105 2.80 7.27 7.46
N GLY A 106 3.82 6.68 8.10
CA GLY A 106 4.47 7.28 9.27
C GLY A 106 5.03 8.67 8.99
N ALA A 107 5.81 8.80 7.90
CA ALA A 107 6.39 10.08 7.50
C ALA A 107 5.32 11.11 7.10
N TRP A 108 4.34 10.72 6.27
CA TRP A 108 3.22 11.60 5.90
C TRP A 108 2.43 12.08 7.13
N SER A 109 2.12 11.15 8.03
CA SER A 109 1.35 11.42 9.25
C SER A 109 2.09 12.36 10.19
N LEU A 110 3.38 12.15 10.39
CA LEU A 110 4.21 13.04 11.19
C LEU A 110 4.27 14.44 10.56
N TYR A 111 4.48 14.52 9.24
CA TYR A 111 4.50 15.79 8.51
C TYR A 111 3.22 16.59 8.76
N LYS A 112 2.05 15.97 8.56
CA LYS A 112 0.75 16.62 8.75
C LYS A 112 0.44 16.97 10.20
N GLU A 113 0.87 16.14 11.16
CA GLU A 113 0.70 16.46 12.57
C GLU A 113 1.58 17.63 13.01
N ARG A 114 2.83 17.72 12.50
CA ARG A 114 3.71 18.87 12.77
C ARG A 114 3.17 20.17 12.19
N GLN A 115 2.59 20.12 10.99
CA GLN A 115 1.89 21.27 10.39
C GLN A 115 0.73 21.75 11.26
N LYS A 116 -0.13 20.82 11.67
CA LYS A 116 -1.28 21.11 12.53
C LYS A 116 -0.88 21.70 13.90
N GLN A 117 0.29 21.33 14.42
CA GLN A 117 0.84 21.88 15.67
C GLN A 117 1.59 23.21 15.47
N GLY A 118 1.69 23.72 14.24
CA GLY A 118 2.40 24.95 13.91
C GLY A 118 3.93 24.84 14.01
N GLU A 119 4.48 23.62 14.04
CA GLU A 119 5.93 23.41 14.14
C GLU A 119 6.64 23.61 12.80
N ILE A 120 5.92 23.40 11.70
CA ILE A 120 6.37 23.59 10.32
C ILE A 120 5.24 24.25 9.50
N PRO A 121 5.54 24.96 8.40
CA PRO A 121 4.52 25.61 7.58
C PRO A 121 3.50 24.63 7.02
N GLU A 122 2.22 25.00 7.02
CA GLU A 122 1.16 24.24 6.37
C GLU A 122 1.33 24.21 4.85
N THR A 123 0.95 23.08 4.25
CA THR A 123 0.94 22.86 2.81
C THR A 123 -0.34 22.11 2.42
N SER A 124 -0.74 22.26 1.17
CA SER A 124 -1.92 21.64 0.58
C SER A 124 -1.64 21.17 -0.85
N ASP A 125 -2.49 20.29 -1.37
CA ASP A 125 -2.49 19.85 -2.78
C ASP A 125 -1.22 19.11 -3.27
N GLU A 126 -0.48 18.49 -2.36
CA GLU A 126 0.72 17.70 -2.63
C GLU A 126 0.47 16.25 -3.08
N LEU A 127 -0.72 15.66 -2.88
CA LEU A 127 -0.95 14.24 -3.15
C LEU A 127 -1.40 13.98 -4.59
N HIS A 128 -0.77 13.00 -5.23
CA HIS A 128 -1.25 12.43 -6.49
C HIS A 128 -2.15 11.21 -6.19
N CYS A 129 -3.41 11.49 -5.92
CA CYS A 129 -4.36 10.53 -5.33
C CYS A 129 -4.64 9.28 -6.19
N ASP A 130 -4.62 9.40 -7.52
CA ASP A 130 -4.81 8.25 -8.42
C ASP A 130 -3.64 7.23 -8.34
N ALA A 131 -2.50 7.64 -7.77
CA ALA A 131 -1.32 6.81 -7.54
C ALA A 131 -1.15 6.36 -6.07
N ILE A 132 -2.16 6.58 -5.22
CA ILE A 132 -2.19 6.07 -3.83
C ILE A 132 -3.02 4.80 -3.80
N SER A 133 -2.41 3.70 -3.38
CA SER A 133 -3.06 2.39 -3.30
C SER A 133 -4.21 2.36 -2.30
N GLU A 134 -5.28 1.64 -2.59
CA GLU A 134 -6.42 1.46 -1.67
C GLU A 134 -6.01 0.81 -0.33
N ILE A 135 -4.91 0.07 -0.33
CA ILE A 135 -4.38 -0.56 0.89
C ILE A 135 -3.91 0.47 1.91
N SER A 136 -3.76 1.75 1.52
CA SER A 136 -3.43 2.83 2.44
C SER A 136 -4.51 3.08 3.50
N LEU A 137 -5.74 2.59 3.25
CA LEU A 137 -6.87 2.57 4.19
C LEU A 137 -7.17 1.15 4.71
N SER A 138 -6.14 0.36 4.99
CA SER A 138 -6.28 -0.97 5.59
C SER A 138 -5.63 -1.05 6.97
N ASP A 139 -6.19 -1.87 7.86
CA ASP A 139 -5.63 -2.10 9.20
C ASP A 139 -4.20 -2.65 9.14
N GLN A 140 -3.95 -3.51 8.15
CA GLN A 140 -2.62 -4.06 7.89
C GLN A 140 -1.58 -2.96 7.63
N TYR A 141 -1.99 -1.89 6.95
CA TYR A 141 -1.10 -0.76 6.69
C TYR A 141 -1.02 0.16 7.89
N THR A 142 -2.17 0.61 8.42
CA THR A 142 -2.21 1.65 9.45
C THR A 142 -1.65 1.17 10.79
N GLY A 143 -1.75 -0.12 11.10
CA GLY A 143 -1.22 -0.71 12.34
C GLY A 143 0.30 -0.74 12.45
N LYS A 144 1.04 -0.49 11.36
CA LYS A 144 2.51 -0.60 11.33
C LYS A 144 3.26 0.69 11.67
N TRP A 145 2.57 1.82 11.75
CA TRP A 145 3.21 3.15 11.72
C TRP A 145 3.15 3.92 13.02
N ASN A 146 2.81 3.24 14.12
CA ASN A 146 2.82 3.82 15.45
C ASN A 146 4.25 4.07 15.97
N THR A 147 5.25 3.38 15.42
CA THR A 147 6.68 3.59 15.70
C THR A 147 7.51 3.32 14.43
N TRP A 148 8.33 4.27 14.01
CA TRP A 148 9.18 4.19 12.82
C TRP A 148 10.51 4.95 12.93
N ASN A 149 10.59 6.07 13.67
CA ASN A 149 11.81 6.86 13.80
C ASN A 149 12.04 7.53 15.16
N GLY A 150 11.19 7.31 16.16
CA GLY A 150 11.34 7.86 17.51
C GLY A 150 10.88 9.31 17.69
N HIS A 151 10.31 9.91 16.64
CA HIS A 151 9.76 11.27 16.66
C HIS A 151 8.23 11.29 16.49
N GLU A 152 7.58 10.18 16.76
CA GLU A 152 6.15 10.02 16.55
C GLU A 152 5.35 10.93 17.50
N LYS A 153 4.22 11.44 17.00
CA LYS A 153 3.31 12.30 17.75
C LYS A 153 2.01 11.58 18.08
N PRO A 154 1.37 11.90 19.22
CA PRO A 154 0.03 11.43 19.52
C PRO A 154 -0.92 11.78 18.37
N LYS A 155 -1.76 10.83 17.96
CA LYS A 155 -2.77 10.99 16.89
C LYS A 155 -2.21 11.27 15.49
N GLN A 156 -0.90 11.18 15.25
CA GLN A 156 -0.33 11.48 13.93
C GLN A 156 -1.01 10.66 12.83
N ILE A 157 -1.30 9.37 13.07
CA ILE A 157 -1.93 8.48 12.09
C ILE A 157 -3.34 8.96 11.75
N VAL A 158 -4.11 9.38 12.76
CA VAL A 158 -5.46 9.95 12.54
C VAL A 158 -5.35 11.22 11.68
N THR A 159 -4.43 12.12 12.02
CA THR A 159 -4.21 13.36 11.25
C THR A 159 -3.75 13.08 9.81
N GLY A 160 -2.80 12.15 9.62
CA GLY A 160 -2.28 11.78 8.31
C GLY A 160 -3.33 11.15 7.40
N ILE A 161 -4.09 10.17 7.91
CA ILE A 161 -5.19 9.53 7.17
C ILE A 161 -6.27 10.56 6.83
N ASN A 162 -6.69 11.38 7.79
CA ASN A 162 -7.71 12.40 7.55
C ASN A 162 -7.26 13.45 6.52
N SER A 163 -6.00 13.88 6.58
CA SER A 163 -5.44 14.80 5.60
C SER A 163 -5.42 14.19 4.21
N MET A 164 -4.93 12.95 4.07
CA MET A 164 -4.92 12.21 2.80
C MET A 164 -6.34 12.06 2.22
N VAL A 165 -7.29 11.59 3.03
CA VAL A 165 -8.67 11.40 2.59
C VAL A 165 -9.33 12.72 2.21
N SER A 166 -9.16 13.77 3.01
CA SER A 166 -9.80 15.08 2.74
C SER A 166 -9.31 15.65 1.41
N GLN A 167 -8.00 15.62 1.18
CA GLN A 167 -7.39 16.09 -0.07
C GLN A 167 -7.85 15.27 -1.26
N CYS A 168 -7.78 13.94 -1.17
CA CYS A 168 -8.18 13.07 -2.28
C CYS A 168 -9.69 13.05 -2.53
N TYR A 169 -10.51 13.28 -1.50
CA TYR A 169 -11.95 13.43 -1.66
C TYR A 169 -12.30 14.70 -2.42
N ASN A 170 -11.63 15.82 -2.11
CA ASN A 170 -11.87 17.11 -2.76
C ASN A 170 -11.37 17.12 -4.23
N ASN A 171 -10.35 16.32 -4.55
CA ASN A 171 -9.75 16.26 -5.89
C ASN A 171 -10.49 15.33 -6.88
N LYS A 172 -11.44 14.52 -6.42
CA LYS A 172 -12.20 13.57 -7.27
C LYS A 172 -13.67 13.94 -7.34
N ARG A 173 -14.36 13.49 -8.39
CA ARG A 173 -15.82 13.62 -8.56
C ARG A 173 -16.44 12.28 -8.95
N GLY A 174 -17.76 12.17 -8.78
CA GLY A 174 -18.52 11.00 -9.19
C GLY A 174 -18.14 9.71 -8.44
N LYS A 175 -18.19 8.58 -9.16
CA LYS A 175 -18.08 7.24 -8.55
C LYS A 175 -16.79 7.02 -7.75
N GLY A 176 -15.65 7.53 -8.23
CA GLY A 176 -14.39 7.41 -7.49
C GLY A 176 -14.42 8.12 -6.14
N ARG A 177 -15.05 9.31 -6.09
CA ARG A 177 -15.25 10.06 -4.84
C ARG A 177 -16.15 9.29 -3.87
N ASP A 178 -17.24 8.72 -4.37
CA ASP A 178 -18.17 7.94 -3.54
C ASP A 178 -17.50 6.65 -3.02
N TYR A 179 -16.66 6.00 -3.83
CA TYR A 179 -15.86 4.86 -3.41
C TYR A 179 -14.92 5.22 -2.26
N LEU A 180 -14.14 6.30 -2.39
CA LEU A 180 -13.24 6.76 -1.33
C LEU A 180 -14.00 7.06 -0.04
N ARG A 181 -15.15 7.75 -0.13
CA ARG A 181 -16.01 8.02 1.04
C ARG A 181 -16.41 6.74 1.74
N ASN A 182 -16.99 5.79 1.00
CA ASN A 182 -17.48 4.55 1.58
C ASN A 182 -16.33 3.75 2.21
N ASN A 183 -15.20 3.63 1.51
CA ASN A 183 -14.02 2.94 2.02
C ASN A 183 -13.47 3.58 3.30
N TYR A 184 -13.43 4.92 3.38
CA TYR A 184 -13.02 5.61 4.60
C TYR A 184 -14.02 5.43 5.75
N CYS A 185 -15.33 5.48 5.49
CA CYS A 185 -16.34 5.26 6.51
C CYS A 185 -16.32 3.82 7.04
N ASP A 186 -16.15 2.83 6.15
CA ASP A 186 -15.97 1.44 6.53
C ASP A 186 -14.68 1.25 7.35
N PHE A 187 -13.56 1.84 6.90
CA PHE A 187 -12.30 1.82 7.63
C PHE A 187 -12.43 2.43 9.04
N SER A 188 -13.12 3.56 9.19
CA SER A 188 -13.19 4.31 10.45
C SER A 188 -14.32 3.86 11.38
N LYS A 189 -15.22 2.99 10.92
CA LYS A 189 -16.42 2.55 11.67
C LYS A 189 -16.11 2.08 13.08
N ASP A 190 -15.12 1.19 13.22
CA ASP A 190 -14.77 0.58 14.51
C ASP A 190 -13.55 1.24 15.18
N LYS A 191 -13.21 2.47 14.77
CA LYS A 191 -12.05 3.24 15.25
C LYS A 191 -12.48 4.56 15.89
N PRO A 192 -12.78 4.58 17.21
CA PRO A 192 -13.32 5.76 17.90
C PRO A 192 -12.46 7.02 17.78
N GLU A 193 -11.16 6.87 17.59
CA GLU A 193 -10.23 7.97 17.39
C GLU A 193 -10.51 8.80 16.13
N PHE A 194 -11.26 8.25 15.15
CA PHE A 194 -11.68 8.95 13.94
C PHE A 194 -13.04 9.67 14.09
N HIS A 195 -13.94 9.19 14.95
CA HIS A 195 -15.36 9.59 14.96
C HIS A 195 -15.59 11.08 15.21
N ASN A 196 -14.73 11.72 16.00
CA ASN A 196 -14.85 13.14 16.35
C ASN A 196 -14.11 14.09 15.41
N THR A 197 -13.48 13.58 14.36
CA THR A 197 -12.66 14.38 13.45
C THR A 197 -13.52 15.11 12.41
N PRO A 198 -13.11 16.29 11.92
CA PRO A 198 -13.86 17.02 10.89
C PRO A 198 -14.13 16.16 9.64
N THR A 199 -13.12 15.42 9.18
CA THR A 199 -13.22 14.52 8.02
C THR A 199 -14.28 13.45 8.22
N HIS A 200 -14.32 12.78 9.39
CA HIS A 200 -15.35 11.77 9.66
C HIS A 200 -16.75 12.38 9.74
N LYS A 201 -16.90 13.52 10.42
CA LYS A 201 -18.18 14.22 10.52
C LYS A 201 -18.69 14.69 9.16
N GLN A 202 -17.80 15.07 8.26
CA GLN A 202 -18.16 15.51 6.91
C GLN A 202 -18.56 14.35 5.99
N LEU A 203 -17.91 13.19 6.15
CA LEU A 203 -18.00 12.10 5.17
C LEU A 203 -18.92 10.96 5.59
N CYS A 204 -19.11 10.74 6.89
CA CYS A 204 -19.73 9.52 7.43
C CYS A 204 -20.96 9.78 8.31
N LEU A 205 -21.30 11.05 8.56
CA LEU A 205 -22.52 11.49 9.26
C LEU A 205 -23.41 12.29 8.31
#